data_AF-A0A959TSU3-F1
#
_entry.id   AF-A0A959TSU3-F1
#
_cell.length_a   1.000
_cell.length_b   1.000
_cell.length_c   1.000
_cell.angle_alpha   90.00
_cell.angle_beta   90.00
_cell.angle_gamma   90.00
#
_symmetry.space_group_name_H-M   'P 1'
#
loop_
_entity.id
_entity.type
_entity.pdbx_description
1 polymer ?
#
loop_
_entity_poly.entity_id
_entity_poly.type
_entity_poly.pdbx_seq_one_letter_code
_entity_poly.pdbx_strand_id
1 'polypeptide(L)'
;GRNGGAGVDMFKHVYRHQGPVARLFKAVMRSDRVRERFRSLLLAFLEGPLSTASMEREVRLMAGEIGSEMPWHCARWRRPLSVAVWQGHVDRMIAFTHARPDQVRAQLDAFLKSPVP
;
A
#
# COMPACT_ATOMS: atom_id res chain seq x y z
N GLY A 1 -15.58 -2.00 4.67
CA GLY A 1 -14.70 -0.84 4.40
C GLY A 1 -14.00 -1.07 3.08
N ARG A 2 -13.98 -0.08 2.18
CA ARG A 2 -13.20 -0.15 0.94
C ARG A 2 -11.72 -0.01 1.33
N ASN A 3 -11.04 -1.12 1.57
CA ASN A 3 -9.59 -1.13 1.54
C ASN A 3 -9.20 -0.68 0.12
N GLY A 4 -8.50 0.46 0.02
CA GLY A 4 -8.10 1.02 -1.26
C GLY A 4 -7.28 -0.02 -2.03
N GLY A 5 -7.79 -0.45 -3.19
CA GLY A 5 -7.02 -1.28 -4.10
C GLY A 5 -5.76 -0.55 -4.55
N ALA A 6 -4.82 -1.27 -5.17
CA ALA A 6 -3.56 -0.69 -5.65
C ALA A 6 -3.79 0.61 -6.46
N GLY A 7 -4.90 0.68 -7.22
CA GLY A 7 -5.22 1.81 -8.10
C GLY A 7 -5.71 3.08 -7.40
N VAL A 8 -5.81 3.10 -6.06
CA VAL A 8 -6.12 4.32 -5.33
C VAL A 8 -4.92 5.27 -5.40
N ASP A 9 -5.13 6.44 -5.99
CA ASP A 9 -4.14 7.51 -6.04
C ASP A 9 -4.01 8.19 -4.68
N MET A 10 -2.94 7.83 -3.96
CA MET A 10 -2.70 8.31 -2.61
C MET A 10 -2.34 9.80 -2.58
N PHE A 11 -1.74 10.34 -3.64
CA PHE A 11 -1.46 11.78 -3.73
C PHE A 11 -2.75 12.57 -3.87
N LYS A 12 -3.65 12.16 -4.78
CA LYS A 12 -4.99 12.79 -4.89
C LYS A 12 -5.77 12.68 -3.60
N HIS A 13 -5.67 11.55 -2.90
CA HIS A 13 -6.30 11.37 -1.60
C HIS A 13 -5.78 12.39 -0.57
N VAL A 14 -4.46 12.51 -0.39
CA VAL A 14 -3.85 13.51 0.51
C VAL A 14 -4.24 14.93 0.12
N TYR A 15 -4.31 15.25 -1.18
CA TYR A 15 -4.68 16.59 -1.63
C TYR A 15 -6.13 16.97 -1.35
N ARG A 16 -7.05 16.00 -1.29
CA ARG A 16 -8.44 16.24 -0.87
C ARG A 16 -8.58 16.40 0.65
N HIS A 17 -7.65 15.88 1.43
CA HIS A 17 -7.68 16.00 2.88
C HIS A 17 -7.28 17.40 3.38
N GLN A 18 -7.97 17.86 4.43
CA GLN A 18 -7.74 19.16 5.08
C GLN A 18 -7.08 19.05 6.46
N GLY A 19 -6.77 17.83 6.91
CA GLY A 19 -6.13 17.60 8.20
C GLY A 19 -4.73 18.24 8.31
N PRO A 20 -4.21 18.40 9.54
CA PRO A 20 -2.93 19.08 9.78
C PRO A 20 -1.76 18.45 9.02
N VAL A 21 -1.69 17.11 8.96
CA VAL A 21 -0.64 16.38 8.22
C VAL A 21 -0.74 16.65 6.72
N ALA A 22 -1.95 16.66 6.15
CA ALA A 22 -2.14 16.93 4.72
C ALA A 22 -1.75 18.38 4.36
N ARG A 23 -2.05 19.35 5.24
CA ARG A 23 -1.61 20.74 5.08
C ARG A 23 -0.09 20.87 5.14
N LEU A 24 0.54 20.21 6.11
CA LEU A 24 2.00 20.18 6.23
C LEU A 24 2.63 19.56 4.98
N PHE A 25 2.13 18.41 4.52
CA PHE A 25 2.59 17.76 3.29
C PHE A 25 2.52 18.72 2.09
N LYS A 26 1.36 19.34 1.85
CA LYS A 26 1.19 20.33 0.77
C LYS A 26 2.20 21.48 0.87
N ALA A 27 2.42 22.01 2.08
CA ALA A 27 3.35 23.11 2.31
C ALA A 27 4.81 22.71 2.02
N VAL A 28 5.26 21.56 2.51
CA VAL A 28 6.66 21.12 2.32
C VAL A 28 6.94 20.71 0.88
N MET A 29 5.95 20.17 0.16
CA MET A 29 6.11 19.77 -1.25
C MET A 29 6.22 20.95 -2.23
N ARG A 30 6.07 22.20 -1.77
CA ARG A 30 6.39 23.41 -2.55
C ARG A 30 7.89 23.63 -2.71
N SER A 31 8.73 23.06 -1.84
CA SER A 31 10.19 23.13 -1.97
C SER A 31 10.72 22.06 -2.92
N ASP A 32 11.45 22.47 -3.96
CA ASP A 32 12.05 21.53 -4.92
C ASP A 32 13.04 20.56 -4.24
N ARG A 33 13.82 21.05 -3.27
CA ARG A 33 14.74 20.21 -2.49
C ARG A 33 14.00 19.11 -1.72
N VAL A 34 12.88 19.45 -1.08
CA VAL A 34 12.08 18.46 -0.35
C VAL A 34 11.40 17.50 -1.31
N ARG A 35 10.91 18.01 -2.45
CA ARG A 35 10.26 17.22 -3.49
C ARG A 35 11.20 16.14 -4.07
N GLU A 36 12.43 16.51 -4.39
CA GLU A 36 13.44 15.57 -4.90
C GLU A 36 13.84 14.54 -3.82
N ARG A 37 14.01 15.00 -2.57
CA ARG A 37 14.28 14.08 -1.45
C ARG A 37 13.14 13.09 -1.25
N PHE A 38 11.90 13.56 -1.32
CA PHE A 38 10.72 12.71 -1.20
C PHE A 38 10.67 11.67 -2.32
N ARG A 39 10.91 12.08 -3.58
CA ARG A 39 11.00 11.16 -4.72
C ARG A 39 12.03 10.07 -4.47
N SER A 40 13.26 10.46 -4.12
CA SER A 40 14.36 9.54 -3.87
C SER A 40 14.03 8.54 -2.75
N LEU A 41 13.46 9.02 -1.63
CA LEU A 41 13.05 8.14 -0.53
C LEU A 41 11.94 7.17 -0.93
N LEU A 42 10.92 7.64 -1.66
CA LEU A 42 9.82 6.79 -2.09
C LEU A 42 10.32 5.65 -3.00
N LEU A 43 11.19 5.98 -3.97
CA LEU A 43 11.79 4.98 -4.85
C LEU A 43 12.68 4.01 -4.07
N ALA A 44 13.50 4.50 -3.14
CA ALA A 44 14.31 3.64 -2.27
C ALA A 44 13.44 2.68 -1.43
N PHE A 45 12.27 3.12 -0.97
CA PHE A 45 11.33 2.23 -0.29
C PHE A 45 10.79 1.13 -1.22
N LEU A 46 10.45 1.47 -2.48
CA LEU A 46 9.94 0.51 -3.46
C LEU A 46 10.99 -0.53 -3.88
N GLU A 47 12.28 -0.18 -3.87
CA GLU A 47 13.35 -1.13 -4.17
C GLU A 47 13.81 -1.92 -2.93
N GLY A 48 13.62 -1.38 -1.73
CA GLY A 48 14.08 -2.00 -0.49
C GLY A 48 12.94 -2.65 0.31
N PRO A 49 12.56 -2.10 1.47
CA PRO A 49 11.68 -2.76 2.42
C PRO A 49 10.22 -2.90 1.92
N LEU A 50 9.79 -2.07 0.97
CA LEU A 50 8.45 -2.16 0.35
C LEU A 50 8.50 -2.73 -1.07
N SER A 51 9.59 -3.42 -1.43
CA SER A 51 9.66 -4.17 -2.68
C SER A 51 8.64 -5.31 -2.71
N THR A 52 8.24 -5.70 -3.92
CA THR A 52 7.32 -6.83 -4.14
C THR A 52 7.80 -8.09 -3.42
N ALA A 53 9.08 -8.42 -3.55
CA ALA A 53 9.67 -9.60 -2.91
C ALA A 53 9.60 -9.53 -1.38
N SER A 54 9.97 -8.39 -0.79
CA SER A 54 9.88 -8.21 0.67
C SER A 54 8.44 -8.30 1.15
N MET A 55 7.51 -7.57 0.52
CA MET A 55 6.11 -7.58 0.93
C MET A 55 5.46 -8.96 0.75
N GLU A 56 5.71 -9.65 -0.37
CA GLU A 56 5.18 -10.98 -0.61
C GLU A 56 5.70 -11.99 0.42
N ARG A 57 7.00 -11.92 0.74
CA ARG A 57 7.60 -12.76 1.80
C ARG A 57 6.88 -12.56 3.13
N GLU A 58 6.67 -11.31 3.55
CA GLU A 58 5.96 -11.04 4.82
C GLU A 58 4.52 -11.58 4.80
N VAL A 59 3.79 -11.41 3.69
CA VAL A 59 2.43 -11.97 3.56
C VAL A 59 2.43 -13.49 3.69
N ARG A 60 3.36 -14.17 3.02
CA ARG A 60 3.48 -15.64 3.08
C ARG A 60 3.90 -16.11 4.46
N LEU A 61 4.80 -15.40 5.13
CA LEU A 61 5.25 -15.71 6.48
C LEU A 61 4.08 -15.63 7.46
N MET A 62 3.37 -14.50 7.50
CA MET A 62 2.21 -14.33 8.38
C MET A 62 1.10 -15.35 8.08
N ALA A 63 0.84 -15.65 6.80
CA ALA A 63 -0.15 -16.66 6.42
C ALA A 63 0.27 -18.07 6.87
N GLY A 64 1.57 -18.38 6.81
CA GLY A 64 2.13 -19.65 7.29
C GLY A 64 2.02 -19.81 8.81
N GLU A 65 2.25 -18.74 9.58
CA GLU A 65 2.18 -18.75 11.04
C GLU A 65 0.78 -19.10 11.56
N ILE A 66 -0.27 -18.58 10.93
CA ILE A 66 -1.65 -18.76 11.40
C ILE A 66 -2.41 -19.86 10.66
N GLY A 67 -1.84 -20.40 9.56
CA GLY A 67 -2.59 -21.21 8.61
C GLY A 67 -3.18 -22.50 9.19
N SER A 68 -2.49 -23.14 10.13
CA SER A 68 -2.97 -24.34 10.83
C SER A 68 -4.16 -24.06 11.77
N GLU A 69 -4.31 -22.83 12.26
CA GLU A 69 -5.37 -22.40 13.17
C GLU A 69 -6.64 -22.00 12.41
N MET A 70 -6.52 -21.65 11.13
CA MET A 70 -7.62 -21.12 10.33
C MET A 70 -8.84 -22.03 10.20
N PRO A 71 -8.73 -23.37 10.09
CA PRO A 71 -9.90 -24.25 10.07
C PRO A 71 -10.75 -24.09 11.32
N TRP A 72 -10.11 -24.09 12.50
CA TRP A 72 -10.80 -23.89 13.78
C TRP A 72 -11.36 -22.48 13.91
N HIS A 73 -10.58 -21.47 13.51
CA HIS A 73 -11.01 -20.07 13.53
C HIS A 73 -12.27 -19.86 12.68
N CYS A 74 -12.30 -20.42 11.46
CA CYS A 74 -13.46 -20.36 10.58
C CYS A 74 -14.66 -21.10 11.17
N ALA A 75 -14.48 -22.29 11.74
CA ALA A 75 -15.56 -23.06 12.35
C ALA A 75 -16.19 -22.34 13.55
N ARG A 76 -15.36 -21.76 14.42
CA ARG A 76 -15.80 -21.10 15.66
C ARG A 76 -16.41 -19.72 15.41
N TRP A 77 -15.73 -18.88 14.62
CA TRP A 77 -16.07 -17.46 14.49
C TRP A 77 -16.78 -17.11 13.18
N ARG A 78 -16.75 -18.02 12.19
CA ARG A 78 -17.29 -17.81 10.83
C ARG A 78 -16.76 -16.54 10.17
N ARG A 79 -15.53 -16.14 10.51
CA ARG A 79 -14.82 -14.98 9.96
C ARG A 79 -13.35 -15.31 9.76
N PRO A 80 -12.87 -15.48 8.51
CA PRO A 80 -13.64 -15.56 7.27
C PRO A 80 -14.57 -16.79 7.26
N LEU A 81 -15.53 -16.82 6.32
CA LEU A 81 -16.57 -17.85 6.25
C LEU A 81 -16.02 -19.27 6.03
N SER A 82 -14.86 -19.39 5.41
CA SER A 82 -14.16 -20.65 5.19
C SER A 82 -12.66 -20.41 5.00
N VAL A 83 -11.89 -21.50 5.09
CA VAL A 83 -10.46 -21.51 4.77
C VAL A 83 -10.21 -21.08 3.32
N ALA A 84 -11.09 -21.43 2.39
CA ALA A 84 -10.99 -20.99 1.00
C ALA A 84 -11.16 -19.47 0.86
N VAL A 85 -12.10 -18.87 1.61
CA VAL A 85 -12.27 -17.40 1.64
C VAL A 85 -11.05 -16.72 2.26
N TRP A 86 -10.50 -17.29 3.34
CA TRP A 86 -9.24 -16.81 3.91
C TRP A 86 -8.10 -16.85 2.89
N GLN A 87 -7.90 -17.97 2.21
CA GLN A 87 -6.87 -18.11 1.19
C GLN A 87 -7.04 -17.08 0.07
N GLY A 88 -8.27 -16.85 -0.39
CA GLY A 88 -8.58 -15.78 -1.34
C GLY A 88 -8.31 -14.36 -0.82
N HIS A 89 -8.20 -14.14 0.49
CA HIS A 89 -7.70 -12.88 1.05
C HIS A 89 -6.18 -12.79 0.94
N VAL A 90 -5.47 -13.87 1.28
CA VAL A 90 -4.01 -13.98 1.14
C VAL A 90 -3.60 -13.77 -0.31
N ASP A 91 -4.26 -14.43 -1.26
CA ASP A 91 -3.95 -14.33 -2.69
C ASP A 91 -4.15 -12.90 -3.21
N ARG A 92 -5.18 -12.19 -2.71
CA ARG A 92 -5.40 -10.77 -3.05
C ARG A 92 -4.32 -9.86 -2.49
N MET A 93 -3.80 -10.15 -1.29
CA MET A 93 -2.68 -9.41 -0.73
C MET A 93 -1.42 -9.61 -1.56
N ILE A 94 -1.14 -10.85 -2.00
CA ILE A 94 -0.03 -11.16 -2.91
C ILE A 94 -0.22 -10.42 -4.25
N ALA A 95 -1.39 -10.52 -4.88
CA ALA A 95 -1.65 -9.80 -6.13
C ALA A 95 -1.44 -8.27 -5.98
N PHE A 96 -1.79 -7.71 -4.83
CA PHE A 96 -1.53 -6.31 -4.53
C PHE A 96 -0.04 -5.97 -4.45
N THR A 97 0.83 -6.84 -3.90
CA THR A 97 2.28 -6.59 -3.84
C THR A 97 2.92 -6.51 -5.22
N HIS A 98 2.39 -7.24 -6.20
CA HIS A 98 2.84 -7.18 -7.61
C HIS A 98 2.31 -5.94 -8.33
N ALA A 99 1.04 -5.57 -8.12
CA ALA A 99 0.43 -4.45 -8.85
C ALA A 99 0.87 -3.07 -8.34
N ARG A 100 1.22 -2.96 -7.05
CA ARG A 100 1.45 -1.68 -6.38
C ARG A 100 2.65 -0.88 -6.92
N PRO A 101 3.86 -1.44 -7.12
CA PRO A 101 5.05 -0.63 -7.41
C PRO A 101 4.89 0.24 -8.65
N ASP A 102 4.38 -0.32 -9.73
CA ASP A 102 4.22 0.41 -11.00
C ASP A 102 3.17 1.53 -10.87
N GLN A 103 2.10 1.27 -10.12
CA GLN A 103 1.07 2.27 -9.87
C GLN A 103 1.60 3.40 -8.98
N VAL A 104 2.40 3.08 -7.96
CA VAL A 104 3.04 4.10 -7.11
C VAL A 104 4.02 4.94 -7.93
N ARG A 105 4.83 4.34 -8.82
CA ARG A 105 5.74 5.07 -9.71
C ARG A 105 4.97 6.00 -10.65
N ALA A 106 3.92 5.50 -11.31
CA ALA A 106 3.09 6.30 -12.19
C ALA A 106 2.40 7.48 -11.46
N GLN A 107 1.91 7.23 -10.24
CA GLN A 107 1.30 8.26 -9.40
C GLN A 107 2.33 9.32 -8.95
N LEU A 108 3.53 8.90 -8.57
CA LEU A 108 4.62 9.82 -8.22
C LEU A 108 4.98 10.70 -9.40
N ASP A 109 5.19 10.12 -10.58
CA ASP A 109 5.54 10.88 -11.78
C ASP A 109 4.45 11.87 -12.18
N ALA A 110 3.18 11.46 -12.12
CA ALA A 110 2.05 12.36 -12.38
C ALA A 110 1.97 13.49 -11.36
N PHE A 111 2.21 13.19 -10.08
CA PHE A 111 2.22 14.17 -9.01
C PHE A 111 3.34 15.21 -9.18
N LEU A 112 4.55 14.77 -9.52
CA LEU A 112 5.71 15.64 -9.70
C LEU A 112 5.63 16.52 -10.96
N LYS A 113 4.93 16.07 -12.01
CA LYS A 113 4.68 16.85 -13.23
C LYS A 113 3.56 17.87 -13.08
N SER A 114 2.67 17.69 -12.10
CA SER A 114 1.56 18.61 -11.88
C SER A 114 2.07 19.89 -11.20
N PRO A 115 1.63 21.09 -11.63
CA PRO A 115 1.90 22.31 -10.88
C PRO A 115 1.39 22.13 -9.45
N VAL A 116 2.25 22.30 -8.46
CA VAL A 116 1.83 22.30 -7.06
C VAL A 116 0.95 23.54 -6.86
N PRO A 117 -0.32 23.42 -6.46
CA PRO A 117 -1.17 24.58 -6.19
C PRO A 117 -0.72 25.39 -4.95
#